data_AF-A0A432GI73-F1
#
_entry.id   AF-A0A432GI73-F1
#
_cell.length_a   1.000
_cell.length_b   1.000
_cell.length_c   1.000
_cell.angle_alpha   90.00
_cell.angle_beta   90.00
_cell.angle_gamma   90.00
#
_symmetry.space_group_name_H-M   'P 1'
#
loop_
_entity.id
_entity.type
_entity.pdbx_description
1 polymer ?
#
loop_
_entity_poly.entity_id
_entity_poly.type
_entity_poly.pdbx_seq_one_letter_code
_entity_poly.pdbx_strand_id
1 'polypeptide(L)'
;MPTKDDLTYPVSLTPPDISAYRAGNIGVEYVHQFDSGKPGPHVMISAVVHGNELCGAIAVDHLLKNEARPLHGKLTMAFMNVEAFLRFDPENPTASRYVDEDFNRLWTTEVLDGNRDSVELRRARELRPIVDTVDFLLDIHSMQTVTPPLMMAGPLSKGRRFAEQIGIH
;
A
#
# COMPACT_ATOMS: atom_id res chain seq x y z
N MET A 1 -14.33 32.38 -5.02
CA MET A 1 -14.15 30.95 -5.32
C MET A 1 -12.72 30.79 -5.80
N PRO A 2 -11.93 29.84 -5.27
CA PRO A 2 -10.60 29.60 -5.83
C PRO A 2 -10.77 29.25 -7.30
N THR A 3 -9.95 29.87 -8.15
CA THR A 3 -9.96 29.59 -9.58
C THR A 3 -9.27 28.24 -9.83
N LYS A 4 -9.52 27.62 -10.99
CA LYS A 4 -9.05 26.27 -11.33
C LYS A 4 -7.51 26.12 -11.27
N ASP A 5 -6.78 27.23 -11.23
CA ASP A 5 -5.31 27.34 -11.11
C ASP A 5 -4.79 27.36 -9.65
N ASP A 6 -5.65 27.41 -8.61
CA ASP A 6 -5.26 27.51 -7.19
C ASP A 6 -5.00 26.16 -6.48
N LEU A 7 -5.03 25.03 -7.20
CA LEU A 7 -4.91 23.68 -6.60
C LEU A 7 -3.66 22.91 -7.04
N THR A 8 -2.60 23.61 -7.46
CA THR A 8 -1.27 22.99 -7.59
C THR A 8 -0.58 22.98 -6.23
N TYR A 9 -0.70 21.87 -5.51
CA TYR A 9 0.06 21.63 -4.28
C TYR A 9 1.46 21.12 -4.65
N PRO A 10 2.55 21.85 -4.30
CA PRO A 10 3.90 21.39 -4.60
C PRO A 10 4.22 20.12 -3.80
N VAL A 11 4.92 19.19 -4.44
CA VAL A 11 5.43 17.98 -3.75
C VAL A 11 6.58 18.39 -2.84
N SER A 12 6.43 18.18 -1.53
CA SER A 12 7.47 18.46 -0.52
C SER A 12 8.15 17.20 0.03
N LEU A 13 7.73 16.02 -0.43
CA LEU A 13 8.24 14.72 0.00
C LEU A 13 9.18 14.13 -1.06
N THR A 14 10.25 13.49 -0.60
CA THR A 14 11.16 12.74 -1.47
C THR A 14 10.79 11.25 -1.43
N PRO A 15 10.55 10.58 -2.57
CA PRO A 15 10.34 9.14 -2.58
C PRO A 15 11.59 8.41 -2.08
N PRO A 16 11.47 7.40 -1.20
CA PRO A 16 12.62 6.59 -0.80
C PRO A 16 13.08 5.71 -1.97
N ASP A 17 14.38 5.41 -2.01
CA ASP A 17 14.90 4.36 -2.89
C ASP A 17 14.47 2.98 -2.35
N ILE A 18 13.58 2.32 -3.08
CA ILE A 18 13.06 0.99 -2.72
C ILE A 18 13.84 -0.14 -3.39
N SER A 19 14.89 0.15 -4.18
CA SER A 19 15.66 -0.88 -4.92
C SER A 19 16.29 -1.92 -3.99
N ALA A 20 16.70 -1.50 -2.79
CA ALA A 20 17.20 -2.39 -1.74
C ALA A 20 16.20 -3.47 -1.29
N TYR A 21 14.91 -3.22 -1.48
CA TYR A 21 13.83 -4.13 -1.06
C TYR A 21 13.36 -5.06 -2.17
N ARG A 22 13.89 -4.93 -3.39
CA ARG A 22 13.42 -5.66 -4.58
C ARG A 22 13.40 -7.16 -4.38
N ALA A 23 14.44 -7.74 -3.79
CA ALA A 23 14.54 -9.19 -3.66
C ALA A 23 13.38 -9.83 -2.86
N GLY A 24 12.79 -9.09 -1.93
CA GLY A 24 11.84 -9.67 -0.96
C GLY A 24 12.48 -10.79 -0.12
N ASN A 25 11.66 -11.53 0.64
CA ASN A 25 12.14 -12.70 1.39
C ASN A 25 11.18 -13.92 1.37
N ILE A 26 10.09 -13.84 0.61
CA ILE A 26 9.10 -14.91 0.46
C ILE A 26 8.82 -15.29 -1.00
N GLY A 27 9.74 -14.94 -1.92
CA GLY A 27 9.62 -15.30 -3.34
C GLY A 27 8.75 -14.37 -4.18
N VAL A 28 8.28 -13.24 -3.62
CA VAL A 28 7.61 -12.16 -4.35
C VAL A 28 8.41 -10.88 -4.17
N GLU A 29 8.77 -10.23 -5.28
CA GLU A 29 9.58 -9.00 -5.24
C GLU A 29 8.90 -7.92 -4.40
N TYR A 30 9.69 -7.15 -3.65
CA TYR A 30 9.25 -6.05 -2.77
C TYR A 30 8.29 -6.43 -1.65
N VAL A 31 8.20 -7.72 -1.31
CA VAL A 31 7.44 -8.21 -0.15
C VAL A 31 8.38 -8.84 0.88
N HIS A 32 8.29 -8.33 2.11
CA HIS A 32 9.10 -8.76 3.24
C HIS A 32 8.19 -9.22 4.37
N GLN A 33 8.24 -10.51 4.71
CA GLN A 33 7.47 -11.11 5.79
C GLN A 33 8.39 -11.59 6.90
N PHE A 34 8.01 -11.30 8.14
CA PHE A 34 8.72 -11.70 9.35
C PHE A 34 7.78 -12.49 10.24
N ASP A 35 8.20 -13.66 10.70
CA ASP A 35 7.46 -14.54 11.61
C ASP A 35 8.13 -14.52 12.98
N SER A 36 7.37 -14.26 14.05
CA SER A 36 7.91 -14.27 15.41
C SER A 36 8.07 -15.68 15.98
N GLY A 37 7.51 -16.71 15.32
CA GLY A 37 7.42 -18.09 15.81
C GLY A 37 6.44 -18.28 16.96
N LYS A 38 5.75 -17.21 17.41
CA LYS A 38 4.75 -17.26 18.48
C LYS A 38 3.34 -17.13 17.88
N PRO A 39 2.33 -17.79 18.46
CA PRO A 39 0.94 -17.59 18.05
C PRO A 39 0.54 -16.11 18.10
N GLY A 40 -0.13 -15.65 17.05
CA GLY A 40 -0.60 -14.27 16.87
C GLY A 40 -1.12 -14.05 15.45
N PRO A 41 -1.71 -12.87 15.18
CA PRO A 41 -2.28 -12.56 13.87
C PRO A 41 -1.19 -12.34 12.81
N HIS A 42 -1.58 -12.48 11.55
CA HIS A 42 -0.82 -11.98 10.41
C HIS A 42 -1.27 -10.55 10.06
N VAL A 43 -0.39 -9.58 10.30
CA VAL A 43 -0.60 -8.18 9.96
C VAL A 43 0.19 -7.83 8.71
N MET A 44 -0.43 -7.13 7.77
CA MET A 44 0.24 -6.55 6.61
C MET A 44 0.19 -5.02 6.68
N ILE A 45 1.33 -4.38 6.44
CA ILE A 45 1.46 -2.95 6.18
C ILE A 45 1.80 -2.80 4.70
N SER A 46 0.87 -2.22 3.93
CA SER A 46 1.08 -1.96 2.51
C SER A 46 1.28 -0.47 2.23
N ALA A 47 2.05 -0.22 1.18
CA ALA A 47 2.29 1.10 0.65
C ALA A 47 2.20 1.09 -0.87
N VAL A 48 2.07 2.27 -1.45
CA VAL A 48 2.12 2.50 -2.90
C VAL A 48 1.10 1.69 -3.69
N VAL A 49 -0.13 1.56 -3.18
CA VAL A 49 -1.27 1.11 -4.00
C VAL A 49 -1.50 2.09 -5.16
N HIS A 50 -1.33 3.39 -4.90
CA HIS A 50 -1.09 4.38 -5.95
C HIS A 50 0.37 4.79 -5.92
N GLY A 51 1.01 4.85 -7.08
CA GLY A 51 2.45 5.11 -7.18
C GLY A 51 2.85 6.52 -6.76
N ASN A 52 1.91 7.47 -6.74
CA ASN A 52 2.17 8.86 -6.36
C ASN A 52 1.93 9.18 -4.89
N GLU A 53 1.62 8.17 -4.07
CA GLU A 53 1.29 8.36 -2.66
C GLU A 53 2.48 7.98 -1.76
N LEU A 54 3.37 8.95 -1.55
CA LEU A 54 4.73 8.72 -1.04
C LEU A 54 4.82 8.38 0.46
N CYS A 55 3.85 8.83 1.27
CA CYS A 55 3.91 8.66 2.73
C CYS A 55 4.02 7.19 3.15
N GLY A 56 3.29 6.30 2.49
CA GLY A 56 3.36 4.86 2.77
C GLY A 56 4.75 4.30 2.46
N ALA A 57 5.34 4.69 1.32
CA ALA A 57 6.67 4.23 0.95
C ALA A 57 7.72 4.65 1.99
N ILE A 58 7.66 5.90 2.44
CA ILE A 58 8.56 6.45 3.47
C ILE A 58 8.38 5.70 4.79
N ALA A 59 7.14 5.42 5.20
CA ALA A 59 6.86 4.69 6.43
C ALA A 59 7.39 3.24 6.39
N VAL A 60 7.15 2.52 5.28
CA VAL A 60 7.62 1.15 5.11
C VAL A 60 9.16 1.09 5.00
N ASP A 61 9.78 2.01 4.26
CA ASP A 61 11.24 2.16 4.20
C ASP A 61 11.84 2.37 5.60
N HIS A 62 11.25 3.25 6.41
CA HIS A 62 11.68 3.49 7.78
C HIS A 62 11.58 2.22 8.64
N LEU A 63 10.47 1.49 8.57
CA LEU A 63 10.28 0.26 9.34
C LEU A 63 11.28 -0.84 8.94
N LEU A 64 11.56 -0.98 7.64
CA LEU A 64 12.53 -1.96 7.13
C LEU A 64 13.96 -1.59 7.55
N LYS A 65 14.36 -0.31 7.43
CA LYS A 65 15.68 0.18 7.88
C LYS A 65 15.92 0.02 9.38
N ASN A 66 14.86 0.11 10.18
CA ASN A 66 14.92 -0.09 11.63
C ASN A 66 14.64 -1.55 12.04
N GLU A 67 14.63 -2.47 11.07
CA GLU A 67 14.46 -3.90 11.30
C GLU A 67 13.24 -4.24 12.17
N ALA A 68 12.11 -3.56 11.97
CA ALA A 68 10.89 -3.82 12.71
C ALA A 68 10.48 -5.31 12.62
N ARG A 69 10.11 -5.92 13.76
CA ARG A 69 9.69 -7.32 13.86
C ARG A 69 8.42 -7.46 14.69
N PRO A 70 7.55 -8.45 14.37
CA PRO A 70 6.39 -8.74 15.19
C PRO A 70 6.82 -9.38 16.52
N LEU A 71 6.15 -9.01 17.61
CA LEU A 71 6.31 -9.70 18.90
C LEU A 71 5.56 -11.05 18.90
N HIS A 72 4.44 -11.13 18.18
CA HIS A 72 3.54 -12.28 18.05
C HIS A 72 3.01 -12.35 16.62
N GLY A 73 2.86 -13.56 16.08
CA GLY A 73 2.35 -13.77 14.72
C GLY A 73 3.32 -13.32 13.63
N LYS A 74 2.78 -12.78 12.55
CA LYS A 74 3.52 -12.40 11.34
C LYS A 74 3.33 -10.92 11.01
N LEU A 75 4.38 -10.30 10.49
CA LEU A 75 4.34 -8.96 9.91
C LEU A 75 4.82 -9.03 8.47
N THR A 76 3.94 -8.68 7.54
CA THR A 76 4.28 -8.46 6.13
C THR A 76 4.36 -6.97 5.85
N MET A 77 5.44 -6.52 5.24
CA MET A 77 5.62 -5.17 4.71
C MET A 77 5.78 -5.26 3.20
N ALA A 78 4.97 -4.51 2.45
CA ALA A 78 4.92 -4.64 1.00
C ALA A 78 4.81 -3.28 0.27
N PHE A 79 5.59 -3.16 -0.81
CA PHE A 79 5.37 -2.15 -1.84
C PHE A 79 4.51 -2.76 -2.95
N MET A 80 3.33 -2.20 -3.15
CA MET A 80 2.25 -2.81 -3.94
C MET A 80 2.42 -2.54 -5.45
N ASN A 81 2.10 -1.34 -5.92
CA ASN A 81 2.18 -0.94 -7.33
C ASN A 81 3.56 -0.29 -7.63
N VAL A 82 4.60 -1.11 -7.57
CA VAL A 82 6.00 -0.68 -7.71
C VAL A 82 6.27 -0.04 -9.07
N GLU A 83 5.69 -0.56 -10.15
CA GLU A 83 5.92 0.01 -11.48
C GLU A 83 5.34 1.42 -11.61
N ALA A 84 4.16 1.68 -11.04
CA ALA A 84 3.63 3.04 -10.96
C ALA A 84 4.52 3.93 -10.06
N PHE A 85 4.96 3.43 -8.90
CA PHE A 85 5.82 4.20 -8.00
C PHE A 85 7.16 4.61 -8.64
N LEU A 86 7.80 3.71 -9.38
CA LEU A 86 9.08 3.99 -10.07
C LEU A 86 8.94 5.00 -11.22
N ARG A 87 7.72 5.30 -11.68
CA ARG A 87 7.43 6.33 -12.67
C ARG A 87 7.11 7.70 -12.05
N PHE A 88 7.21 7.84 -10.74
CA PHE A 88 6.89 9.10 -10.06
C PHE A 88 7.74 10.26 -10.58
N ASP A 89 7.06 11.31 -11.00
CA ASP A 89 7.64 12.58 -11.42
C ASP A 89 7.04 13.69 -10.56
N PRO A 90 7.84 14.43 -9.77
CA PRO A 90 7.34 15.52 -8.93
C PRO A 90 6.70 16.66 -9.73
N GLU A 91 7.06 16.82 -11.02
CA GLU A 91 6.45 17.83 -11.90
C GLU A 91 5.09 17.37 -12.46
N ASN A 92 4.81 16.07 -12.43
CA ASN A 92 3.55 15.49 -12.87
C ASN A 92 3.12 14.31 -11.98
N PRO A 93 2.82 14.56 -10.69
CA PRO A 93 2.63 13.51 -9.71
C PRO A 93 1.40 12.65 -10.00
N THR A 94 0.38 13.16 -10.69
CA THR A 94 -0.83 12.38 -10.99
C THR A 94 -0.58 11.32 -12.08
N ALA A 95 0.42 11.50 -12.94
CA ALA A 95 0.73 10.57 -14.03
C ALA A 95 1.24 9.21 -13.54
N SER A 96 1.72 9.12 -12.30
CA SER A 96 2.20 7.88 -11.69
C SER A 96 1.22 7.31 -10.67
N ARG A 97 -0.06 7.76 -10.68
CA ARG A 97 -1.10 7.18 -9.81
C ARG A 97 -1.25 5.68 -10.07
N TYR A 98 -1.26 5.30 -11.34
CA TYR A 98 -1.24 3.93 -11.87
C TYR A 98 -0.65 3.95 -13.28
N VAL A 99 -0.29 2.79 -13.82
CA VAL A 99 0.18 2.60 -15.19
C VAL A 99 -1.00 2.44 -16.16
N ASP A 100 -1.80 1.39 -16.00
CA ASP A 100 -2.89 1.07 -16.93
C ASP A 100 -4.27 1.29 -16.28
N GLU A 101 -4.45 0.90 -15.01
CA GLU A 101 -5.73 1.04 -14.29
C GLU A 101 -5.57 1.19 -12.78
N ASP A 102 -6.60 1.70 -12.10
CA ASP A 102 -6.57 1.93 -10.66
C ASP A 102 -6.42 0.61 -9.88
N PHE A 103 -5.24 0.40 -9.28
CA PHE A 103 -4.87 -0.80 -8.52
C PHE A 103 -5.85 -1.11 -7.39
N ASN A 104 -6.46 -0.08 -6.78
CA ASN A 104 -7.40 -0.24 -5.68
C ASN A 104 -8.79 -0.72 -6.13
N ARG A 105 -9.00 -0.93 -7.44
CA ARG A 105 -10.25 -1.45 -8.03
C ARG A 105 -10.17 -2.92 -8.43
N LEU A 106 -9.02 -3.58 -8.25
CA LEU A 106 -8.77 -4.91 -8.81
C LEU A 106 -9.11 -6.07 -7.88
N TRP A 107 -9.36 -5.82 -6.61
CA TRP A 107 -9.31 -6.85 -5.56
C TRP A 107 -10.56 -7.72 -5.40
N THR A 108 -11.43 -7.79 -6.41
CA THR A 108 -12.52 -8.78 -6.41
C THR A 108 -12.08 -10.06 -7.12
N THR A 109 -12.64 -11.19 -6.69
CA THR A 109 -12.39 -12.49 -7.30
C THR A 109 -12.65 -12.46 -8.81
N GLU A 110 -13.75 -11.84 -9.25
CA GLU A 110 -14.14 -11.76 -10.65
C GLU A 110 -13.12 -10.99 -11.51
N VAL A 111 -12.52 -9.95 -10.94
CA VAL A 111 -11.50 -9.15 -11.64
C VAL A 111 -10.17 -9.90 -11.70
N LEU A 112 -9.72 -10.49 -10.59
CA LEU A 112 -8.45 -11.21 -10.52
C LEU A 112 -8.47 -12.51 -11.33
N ASP A 113 -9.59 -13.23 -11.35
CA ASP A 113 -9.76 -14.48 -12.12
C ASP A 113 -10.17 -14.23 -13.58
N GLY A 114 -10.49 -12.99 -13.94
CA GLY A 114 -10.88 -12.61 -15.30
C GLY A 114 -9.73 -12.67 -16.31
N ASN A 115 -10.06 -12.51 -17.60
CA ASN A 115 -9.08 -12.62 -18.70
C ASN A 115 -8.36 -11.31 -19.06
N ARG A 116 -8.63 -10.21 -18.34
CA ARG A 116 -7.96 -8.93 -18.58
C ARG A 116 -6.49 -9.02 -18.18
N ASP A 117 -5.67 -8.23 -18.85
CA ASP A 117 -4.24 -8.14 -18.58
C ASP A 117 -3.80 -6.67 -18.59
N SER A 118 -3.15 -6.27 -17.52
CA SER A 118 -2.59 -4.94 -17.27
C SER A 118 -1.41 -5.09 -16.31
N VAL A 119 -0.53 -4.09 -16.26
CA VAL A 119 0.56 -4.06 -15.28
C VAL A 119 0.03 -4.30 -13.87
N GLU A 120 -1.04 -3.59 -13.52
CA GLU A 120 -1.70 -3.72 -12.23
C GLU A 120 -2.32 -5.09 -11.99
N LEU A 121 -3.01 -5.70 -12.96
CA LEU A 121 -3.60 -7.03 -12.77
C LEU A 121 -2.54 -8.12 -12.56
N ARG A 122 -1.43 -8.08 -13.30
CA ARG A 122 -0.32 -9.03 -13.10
C ARG A 122 0.23 -8.90 -11.69
N ARG A 123 0.49 -7.67 -11.25
CA ARG A 123 1.02 -7.41 -9.92
C ARG A 123 0.03 -7.78 -8.81
N ALA A 124 -1.26 -7.49 -8.97
CA ALA A 124 -2.29 -7.88 -8.01
C ALA A 124 -2.40 -9.41 -7.89
N ARG A 125 -2.28 -10.15 -9.00
CA ARG A 125 -2.27 -11.62 -9.01
C ARG A 125 -1.04 -12.21 -8.34
N GLU A 126 0.15 -11.60 -8.50
CA GLU A 126 1.36 -12.00 -7.76
C GLU A 126 1.18 -11.84 -6.24
N LEU A 127 0.51 -10.77 -5.81
CA LEU A 127 0.34 -10.42 -4.40
C LEU A 127 -0.82 -11.16 -3.74
N ARG A 128 -1.85 -11.57 -4.51
CA ARG A 128 -3.06 -12.21 -3.99
C ARG A 128 -2.79 -13.37 -3.02
N PRO A 129 -1.89 -14.34 -3.31
CA PRO A 129 -1.65 -15.45 -2.38
C PRO A 129 -1.13 -15.02 -1.01
N ILE A 130 -0.52 -13.84 -0.90
CA ILE A 130 -0.07 -13.26 0.37
C ILE A 130 -1.23 -12.54 1.04
N VAL A 131 -1.92 -11.67 0.31
CA VAL A 131 -3.05 -10.86 0.82
C VAL A 131 -4.18 -11.74 1.37
N ASP A 132 -4.47 -12.87 0.72
CA ASP A 132 -5.50 -13.82 1.16
C ASP A 132 -5.19 -14.47 2.52
N THR A 133 -3.95 -14.38 3.01
CA THR A 133 -3.52 -14.93 4.31
C THR A 133 -3.48 -13.91 5.45
N VAL A 134 -3.80 -12.64 5.16
CA VAL A 134 -3.68 -11.53 6.11
C VAL A 134 -4.93 -11.42 6.98
N ASP A 135 -4.74 -11.34 8.30
CA ASP A 135 -5.84 -11.09 9.25
C ASP A 135 -6.18 -9.60 9.33
N PHE A 136 -5.16 -8.73 9.35
CA PHE A 136 -5.29 -7.28 9.42
C PHE A 136 -4.40 -6.59 8.39
N LEU A 137 -5.00 -5.70 7.59
CA LEU A 137 -4.29 -4.90 6.59
C LEU A 137 -4.36 -3.42 6.97
N LEU A 138 -3.19 -2.80 7.09
CA LEU A 138 -3.03 -1.35 7.17
C LEU A 138 -2.42 -0.86 5.85
N ASP A 139 -3.25 -0.25 5.02
CA ASP A 139 -2.83 0.32 3.74
C ASP A 139 -2.64 1.84 3.87
N ILE A 140 -1.41 2.31 3.68
CA ILE A 140 -1.04 3.71 3.92
C ILE A 140 -1.10 4.51 2.63
N HIS A 141 -2.03 5.46 2.60
CA HIS A 141 -2.29 6.39 1.49
C HIS A 141 -1.87 7.82 1.88
N SER A 142 -1.74 8.70 0.89
CA SER A 142 -1.53 10.14 1.11
C SER A 142 -2.50 10.97 0.29
N MET A 143 -3.05 12.02 0.90
CA MET A 143 -3.95 12.93 0.22
C MET A 143 -3.18 13.87 -0.71
N GLN A 144 -3.76 14.15 -1.88
CA GLN A 144 -3.24 15.13 -2.85
C GLN A 144 -3.61 16.57 -2.48
N THR A 145 -4.55 16.72 -1.55
CA THR A 145 -5.06 18.00 -1.06
C THR A 145 -4.84 18.13 0.42
N VAL A 146 -4.76 19.37 0.93
CA VAL A 146 -4.69 19.63 2.37
C VAL A 146 -5.95 19.09 3.04
N THR A 147 -5.80 18.08 3.87
CA THR A 147 -6.90 17.41 4.57
C THR A 147 -6.37 16.88 5.90
N PRO A 148 -7.15 16.95 7.00
CA PRO A 148 -6.77 16.29 8.24
C PRO A 148 -6.52 14.79 8.02
N PRO A 149 -5.60 14.17 8.78
CA PRO A 149 -5.43 12.72 8.74
C PRO A 149 -6.75 12.01 9.02
N LEU A 150 -7.05 10.98 8.25
CA LEU A 150 -8.24 10.16 8.41
C LEU A 150 -7.91 8.70 8.19
N MET A 151 -8.73 7.83 8.79
CA MET A 151 -8.67 6.39 8.59
C MET A 151 -9.99 5.91 8.02
N MET A 152 -9.93 4.94 7.12
CA MET A 152 -11.10 4.26 6.56
C MET A 152 -11.07 2.80 6.96
N ALA A 153 -12.23 2.27 7.35
CA ALA A 153 -12.39 0.86 7.67
C ALA A 153 -13.41 0.21 6.74
N GLY A 154 -13.18 -1.05 6.41
CA GLY A 154 -14.07 -1.81 5.55
C GLY A 154 -15.49 -1.91 6.11
N PRO A 155 -16.53 -1.96 5.26
CA PRO A 155 -17.93 -1.87 5.69
C PRO A 155 -18.45 -3.13 6.38
N LEU A 156 -17.69 -4.23 6.35
CA LEU A 156 -18.08 -5.49 6.97
C LEU A 156 -17.99 -5.41 8.51
N SER A 157 -18.76 -6.24 9.21
CA SER A 157 -18.79 -6.26 10.69
C SER A 157 -17.41 -6.48 11.33
N LYS A 158 -16.49 -7.20 10.66
CA LYS A 158 -15.11 -7.33 11.14
C LYS A 158 -14.34 -6.00 11.09
N GLY A 159 -14.51 -5.22 10.02
CA GLY A 159 -13.84 -3.93 9.83
C GLY A 159 -14.36 -2.88 10.80
N ARG A 160 -15.69 -2.81 10.98
CA ARG A 160 -16.32 -1.90 11.94
C ARG A 160 -15.90 -2.16 13.39
N ARG A 161 -15.92 -3.43 13.83
CA ARG A 161 -15.47 -3.79 15.18
C ARG A 161 -14.00 -3.46 15.40
N PHE A 162 -13.14 -3.70 14.40
CA PHE A 162 -11.73 -3.36 14.52
C PHE A 162 -11.52 -1.85 14.57
N ALA A 163 -12.25 -1.07 13.76
CA ALA A 163 -12.23 0.39 13.77
C ALA A 163 -12.53 0.96 15.17
N GLU A 164 -13.59 0.47 15.83
CA GLU A 164 -13.94 0.86 17.20
C GLU A 164 -12.80 0.56 18.20
N GLN A 165 -12.13 -0.59 18.06
CA GLN A 165 -11.01 -0.98 18.93
C GLN A 165 -9.79 -0.08 18.78
N ILE A 166 -9.59 0.54 17.62
CA ILE A 166 -8.47 1.44 17.33
C ILE A 166 -8.85 2.92 17.38
N GLY A 167 -10.05 3.25 17.91
CA GLY A 167 -10.48 4.62 18.16
C GLY A 167 -10.98 5.37 16.91
N ILE A 168 -11.38 4.64 15.87
CA ILE A 168 -12.11 5.21 14.73
C ILE A 168 -13.61 5.13 15.06
N HIS A 169 -14.26 6.28 15.10
CA HIS A 169 -15.69 6.44 15.45
C HIS A 169 -16.49 6.94 14.25
#